data_AF-A0A7C7DHM3-F1
#
_entry.id   AF-A0A7C7DHM3-F1
#
_cell.length_a   1.000
_cell.length_b   1.000
_cell.length_c   1.000
_cell.angle_alpha   90.00
_cell.angle_beta   90.00
_cell.angle_gamma   90.00
#
_symmetry.space_group_name_H-M   'P 1'
#
loop_
_entity.id
_entity.type
_entity.pdbx_description
1 polymer ?
#
loop_
_entity_poly.entity_id
_entity_poly.type
_entity_poly.pdbx_seq_one_letter_code
_entity_poly.pdbx_strand_id
1 'polypeptide(L)'
;RHKEQFIRHWLSPAERDAVRLACRGFDNATIAKILHKSEQTVANQLHTVYEKLREWLEYPDTSVDRSVLIAQFAPYFAQMNEIEKEGGHVRH
;
A
#
# COMPACT_ATOMS: atom_id res chain seq x y z
N ARG A 1 9.49 -11.94 2.46
CA ARG A 1 10.70 -11.39 1.80
C ARG A 1 10.40 -10.68 0.47
N HIS A 2 9.53 -11.19 -0.42
CA HIS A 2 9.25 -10.50 -1.70
C HIS A 2 8.29 -9.30 -1.58
N LYS A 3 7.30 -9.35 -0.67
CA LYS A 3 6.37 -8.21 -0.43
C LYS A 3 7.10 -6.94 0.01
N GLU A 4 8.08 -7.07 0.91
CA GLU A 4 8.92 -5.94 1.33
C GLU A 4 9.70 -5.34 0.16
N GLN A 5 10.24 -6.18 -0.74
CA GLN A 5 10.97 -5.69 -1.91
C GLN A 5 10.05 -4.94 -2.88
N PHE A 6 8.83 -5.43 -3.10
CA PHE A 6 7.84 -4.68 -3.87
C PHE A 6 7.57 -3.30 -3.25
N ILE A 7 7.23 -3.27 -1.95
CA ILE A 7 6.94 -2.01 -1.26
C ILE A 7 8.15 -1.05 -1.25
N ARG A 8 9.38 -1.54 -1.05
CA ARG A 8 10.57 -0.68 -0.89
C ARG A 8 11.28 -0.32 -2.20
N HIS A 9 11.23 -1.17 -3.22
CA HIS A 9 12.03 -1.00 -4.44
C HIS A 9 11.19 -0.75 -5.69
N TRP A 10 9.93 -1.22 -5.76
CA TRP A 10 9.04 -0.93 -6.90
C TRP A 10 8.23 0.34 -6.71
N LEU A 11 7.88 0.66 -5.47
CA LEU A 11 7.04 1.81 -5.14
C LEU A 11 7.87 3.03 -4.77
N SER A 12 7.48 4.18 -5.31
CA SER A 12 7.90 5.51 -4.88
C SER A 12 7.38 5.79 -3.46
N PRO A 13 7.99 6.71 -2.70
CA PRO A 13 7.50 7.07 -1.36
C PRO A 13 6.01 7.44 -1.33
N ALA A 14 5.56 8.26 -2.30
CA ALA A 14 4.17 8.66 -2.44
C ALA A 14 3.21 7.48 -2.70
N GLU A 15 3.64 6.50 -3.49
CA GLU A 15 2.86 5.29 -3.80
C GLU A 15 2.78 4.39 -2.56
N ARG A 16 3.88 4.24 -1.80
CA ARG A 16 3.89 3.47 -0.55
C ARG A 16 2.88 4.00 0.46
N ASP A 17 2.83 5.32 0.62
CA ASP A 17 1.87 5.96 1.53
C ASP A 17 0.42 5.69 1.11
N ALA A 18 0.11 5.83 -0.18
CA ALA A 18 -1.21 5.53 -0.71
C ALA A 18 -1.58 4.06 -0.51
N VAL A 19 -0.66 3.13 -0.79
CA VAL A 19 -0.85 1.68 -0.61
C VAL A 19 -1.06 1.32 0.85
N ARG A 20 -0.25 1.88 1.76
CA ARG A 20 -0.37 1.64 3.20
C ARG A 20 -1.75 2.04 3.70
N LEU A 21 -2.25 3.20 3.30
CA LEU A 21 -3.58 3.67 3.71
C LEU A 21 -4.70 2.87 3.04
N ALA A 22 -4.54 2.49 1.76
CA ALA A 22 -5.51 1.64 1.08
C ALA A 22 -5.63 0.26 1.74
N CYS A 23 -4.51 -0.34 2.17
CA CYS A 23 -4.47 -1.61 2.90
C CYS A 23 -5.09 -1.52 4.31
N ARG A 24 -5.25 -0.31 4.87
CA ARG A 24 -5.99 -0.06 6.10
C ARG A 24 -7.49 0.12 5.88
N GLY A 25 -7.95 0.06 4.63
CA GLY A 25 -9.37 0.19 4.26
C GLY A 25 -9.83 1.60 3.89
N PHE A 26 -8.94 2.60 3.85
CA PHE A 26 -9.34 3.98 3.55
C PHE A 26 -9.62 4.20 2.06
N ASP A 27 -10.76 4.77 1.71
CA ASP A 27 -11.09 5.17 0.33
C ASP A 27 -10.20 6.33 -0.18
N ASN A 28 -10.27 6.62 -1.49
CA ASN A 28 -9.41 7.60 -2.13
C ASN A 28 -9.60 9.02 -1.58
N ALA A 29 -10.82 9.40 -1.22
CA ALA A 29 -11.11 10.73 -0.65
C ALA A 29 -10.51 10.85 0.75
N THR A 30 -10.59 9.80 1.56
CA THR A 30 -9.96 9.74 2.89
C THR A 30 -8.44 9.76 2.78
N ILE A 31 -7.86 8.97 1.87
CA ILE A 31 -6.40 8.98 1.59
C ILE A 31 -5.96 10.37 1.13
N ALA A 32 -6.71 11.01 0.23
CA ALA A 32 -6.40 12.33 -0.28
C ALA A 32 -6.32 13.38 0.84
N LYS A 33 -7.27 13.34 1.78
CA LYS A 33 -7.24 14.19 2.98
C LYS A 33 -6.02 13.92 3.85
N ILE A 34 -5.70 12.66 4.12
CA ILE A 34 -4.55 12.28 4.96
C ILE A 34 -3.22 12.70 4.32
N LEU A 35 -3.10 12.55 2.99
CA LEU A 35 -1.86 12.86 2.26
C LEU A 35 -1.79 14.32 1.78
N HIS A 36 -2.80 15.15 2.07
CA HIS A 36 -2.92 16.52 1.57
C HIS A 36 -2.77 16.61 0.03
N LYS A 37 -3.44 15.69 -0.68
CA LYS A 37 -3.46 15.60 -2.15
C LYS A 37 -4.89 15.66 -2.68
N SER A 38 -5.05 15.78 -4.00
CA SER A 38 -6.35 15.59 -4.62
C SER A 38 -6.70 14.11 -4.73
N GLU A 39 -7.99 13.79 -4.70
CA GLU A 39 -8.48 12.41 -4.90
C GLU A 39 -8.02 11.82 -6.23
N GLN A 40 -8.01 12.63 -7.29
CA GLN A 40 -7.47 12.24 -8.59
C GLN A 40 -5.99 11.83 -8.52
N THR A 41 -5.18 12.55 -7.74
CA THR A 41 -3.76 12.22 -7.58
C THR A 41 -3.58 10.86 -6.89
N VAL A 42 -4.42 10.58 -5.89
CA VAL A 42 -4.41 9.28 -5.20
C VAL A 42 -4.86 8.17 -6.14
N ALA A 43 -5.93 8.39 -6.91
CA ALA A 43 -6.41 7.44 -7.90
C ALA A 43 -5.32 7.10 -8.93
N ASN A 44 -4.62 8.12 -9.45
CA ASN A 44 -3.51 7.92 -10.39
C ASN A 44 -2.35 7.16 -9.74
N GLN A 45 -1.99 7.48 -8.49
CA GLN A 45 -0.94 6.76 -7.75
C GLN A 45 -1.29 5.29 -7.57
N LEU A 46 -2.54 4.97 -7.17
CA LEU A 46 -3.00 3.60 -7.00
C LEU A 46 -3.09 2.85 -8.33
N HIS A 47 -3.51 3.51 -9.40
CA HIS A 47 -3.53 2.92 -10.74
C HIS A 47 -2.12 2.51 -11.19
N THR A 48 -1.12 3.39 -11.04
CA THR A 48 0.28 3.05 -11.33
C THR A 48 0.78 1.89 -10.46
N VAL A 49 0.35 1.81 -9.20
CA VAL A 49 0.66 0.66 -8.33
C VAL A 49 0.06 -0.63 -8.89
N TYR A 50 -1.17 -0.62 -9.39
CA TYR A 50 -1.81 -1.80 -9.95
C TYR A 50 -1.07 -2.33 -11.16
N GLU A 51 -0.61 -1.44 -12.04
CA GLU A 51 0.22 -1.82 -13.20
C GLU A 51 1.53 -2.46 -12.75
N LYS A 52 2.23 -1.86 -11.78
CA LYS A 52 3.47 -2.43 -11.21
C LYS A 52 3.22 -3.78 -10.53
N LEU A 53 2.10 -3.92 -9.82
CA LEU A 53 1.73 -5.16 -9.16
C LEU A 53 1.40 -6.24 -10.18
N ARG A 54 0.74 -5.89 -11.29
CA ARG A 54 0.48 -6.79 -12.41
C ARG A 54 1.77 -7.30 -13.04
N GLU A 55 2.72 -6.42 -13.28
CA GLU A 55 4.04 -6.80 -13.80
C GLU A 55 4.79 -7.70 -12.81
N TRP A 56 4.77 -7.35 -11.52
CA TRP A 56 5.41 -8.14 -10.47
C TRP A 56 4.79 -9.52 -10.27
N LEU A 57 3.49 -9.67 -10.54
CA LEU A 57 2.75 -10.94 -10.54
C LEU A 57 2.88 -11.70 -11.87
N GLU A 58 3.76 -11.26 -12.77
CA GLU A 58 4.03 -11.90 -14.07
C GLU A 58 2.80 -11.92 -15.01
N TYR A 59 2.06 -10.80 -15.07
CA TYR A 59 0.88 -10.62 -15.91
C TYR A 59 -0.22 -11.66 -15.67
N PRO A 60 -0.86 -11.65 -14.49
CA PRO A 60 -1.96 -12.55 -14.19
C PRO A 60 -3.12 -12.36 -15.18
N ASP A 61 -3.85 -13.44 -15.42
CA ASP A 61 -5.03 -13.46 -16.30
C ASP A 61 -6.17 -12.57 -15.77
N THR A 62 -6.17 -12.30 -14.46
CA THR A 62 -7.16 -11.45 -13.77
C THR A 62 -6.71 -9.99 -13.70
N SER A 63 -7.67 -9.06 -13.77
CA SER A 63 -7.42 -7.64 -13.52
C SER A 63 -6.83 -7.42 -12.13
N VAL A 64 -5.74 -6.64 -12.05
CA VAL A 64 -5.19 -6.21 -10.77
C VAL A 64 -5.89 -4.92 -10.36
N ASP A 65 -6.65 -5.00 -9.28
CA ASP A 65 -7.38 -3.87 -8.71
C ASP A 65 -7.12 -3.72 -7.21
N ARG A 66 -7.83 -2.77 -6.59
CA ARG A 66 -7.76 -2.46 -5.17
C ARG A 66 -7.93 -3.69 -4.28
N SER A 67 -8.83 -4.60 -4.64
CA SER A 67 -9.14 -5.80 -3.87
C SER A 67 -7.95 -6.74 -3.84
N VAL A 68 -7.29 -6.93 -5.00
CA VAL A 68 -6.06 -7.72 -5.12
C VAL A 68 -4.94 -7.09 -4.30
N LEU A 69 -4.77 -5.76 -4.39
CA LEU A 69 -3.78 -5.05 -3.59
C LEU A 69 -4.00 -5.27 -2.09
N ILE A 70 -5.23 -5.10 -1.60
CA ILE A 70 -5.58 -5.30 -0.18
C ILE A 70 -5.34 -6.75 0.23
N ALA A 71 -5.83 -7.72 -0.54
CA ALA A 71 -5.65 -9.15 -0.23
C ALA A 71 -4.16 -9.53 -0.13
N GLN A 72 -3.32 -8.97 -0.99
CA GLN A 72 -1.88 -9.25 -1.00
C GLN A 72 -1.13 -8.55 0.15
N PHE A 73 -1.45 -7.28 0.44
CA PHE A 73 -0.60 -6.43 1.29
C PHE A 73 -1.21 -6.04 2.64
N ALA A 74 -2.52 -6.18 2.87
CA ALA A 74 -3.11 -5.91 4.19
C ALA A 74 -2.47 -6.73 5.32
N PRO A 75 -2.21 -8.04 5.17
CA PRO A 75 -1.53 -8.81 6.22
C PRO A 75 -0.09 -8.34 6.47
N TYR A 76 0.59 -7.87 5.42
CA TYR A 76 1.96 -7.34 5.52
C TYR A 76 1.99 -6.04 6.33
N PHE A 77 1.06 -5.12 6.06
CA PHE A 77 0.97 -3.86 6.82
C PHE A 77 0.43 -4.04 8.23
N ALA A 78 -0.42 -5.05 8.47
CA ALA A 78 -0.85 -5.40 9.83
C ALA A 78 0.34 -5.82 10.70
N GLN A 79 1.14 -6.78 10.22
CA GLN A 79 2.33 -7.28 10.91
C GLN A 79 3.40 -6.19 11.11
N MET A 80 3.56 -5.28 10.14
CA MET A 80 4.53 -4.19 10.26
C MET A 80 4.13 -3.17 11.34
N ASN A 81 2.83 -2.91 11.50
CA ASN A 81 2.30 -2.00 12.54
C ASN A 81 2.48 -2.59 13.95
N GLU A 82 2.43 -3.92 14.10
CA GLU A 82 2.61 -4.61 15.39
C GLU A 82 4.06 -4.47 15.88
N ILE A 83 5.03 -4.57 14.97
CA ILE A 83 6.47 -4.36 15.28
C ILE A 83 6.75 -2.92 15.74
N GLU A 84 6.07 -1.92 15.17
CA GLU A 84 6.18 -0.52 15.63
C GLU A 84 5.59 -0.29 17.03
N LYS A 85 4.60 -1.09 17.45
CA LYS A 85 3.99 -0.99 18.79
C LYS A 85 4.80 -1.71 19.87
N GLU A 86 5.46 -2.81 19.55
CA GLU A 86 6.29 -3.55 20.51
C GLU A 86 7.67 -2.91 20.75
N GLY A 87 8.18 -2.09 19.81
CA GLY A 87 9.40 -1.28 20.00
C GLY A 87 9.22 -0.01 20.84
N GLY A 88 7.99 0.31 21.25
CA GLY A 88 7.61 1.55 21.94
C GLY A 88 7.46 1.45 23.46
N HIS A 89 7.82 0.32 24.10
CA HIS A 89 7.84 0.25 25.56
C HIS A 89 9.15 0.86 26.10
N VAL A 90 9.14 2.20 26.24
CA VAL A 90 10.06 2.90 27.13
C VAL A 90 9.85 2.32 28.53
N ARG A 91 10.90 1.69 29.06
CA ARG A 91 11.00 1.30 30.46
C ARG A 91 10.76 2.54 31.33
N HIS A 92 9.67 2.53 32.09
CA HIS A 92 9.51 3.35 33.29
C HIS A 92 9.98 2.55 34.50
#